data_AF-A0A7W1CWH7-F1
#
_entry.id   AF-A0A7W1CWH7-F1
#
_cell.length_a   1.000
_cell.length_b   1.000
_cell.length_c   1.000
_cell.angle_alpha   90.00
_cell.angle_beta   90.00
_cell.angle_gamma   90.00
#
_symmetry.space_group_name_H-M   'P 1'
#
loop_
_entity.id
_entity.type
_entity.pdbx_description
1 polymer ?
#
loop_
_entity_poly.entity_id
_entity_poly.type
_entity_poly.pdbx_seq_one_letter_code
_entity_poly.pdbx_strand_id
1 'polypeptide(L)' 'MSGRRTSIDDAAFAYVTRKSGEVEISYQGRPVTTLRGEAAAKFVNRIDGLGDPEAQHLMARVTGNFKRGNER' A
#
# COMPACT_ATOMS: atom_id res chain seq x y z
N MET A 1 -11.56 19.98 1.44
CA MET A 1 -11.52 18.61 0.90
C MET A 1 -10.68 18.64 -0.38
N SER A 2 -9.36 18.50 -0.27
CA SER A 2 -8.45 18.41 -1.44
C SER A 2 -7.29 17.50 -1.05
N GLY A 3 -7.06 16.50 -1.89
CA GLY A 3 -6.31 15.29 -1.58
C GLY A 3 -4.88 15.54 -1.11
N ARG A 4 -4.55 14.92 0.03
CA ARG A 4 -3.18 14.75 0.49
C ARG A 4 -2.47 13.80 -0.48
N ARG A 5 -1.97 14.36 -1.58
CA ARG A 5 -0.97 13.70 -2.45
C ARG A 5 0.35 13.75 -1.69
N THR A 6 0.61 12.75 -0.85
CA THR A 6 1.95 12.53 -0.30
C THR A 6 2.93 12.48 -1.48
N SER A 7 3.88 13.41 -1.49
CA SER A 7 4.86 13.63 -2.55
C SER A 7 5.55 12.32 -2.95
N ILE A 8 5.45 11.98 -4.24
CA ILE A 8 5.87 10.68 -4.79
C ILE A 8 7.38 10.62 -5.05
N ASP A 9 8.12 11.70 -4.81
CA ASP A 9 9.51 11.83 -5.29
C ASP A 9 10.62 11.44 -4.30
N ASP A 10 10.31 11.17 -3.02
CA ASP A 10 11.33 10.72 -2.03
C ASP A 10 10.87 9.55 -1.14
N ALA A 11 9.59 9.16 -1.21
CA ALA A 11 9.05 8.08 -0.40
C ALA A 11 9.43 6.71 -0.99
N ALA A 12 10.14 5.89 -0.20
CA ALA A 12 10.60 4.57 -0.63
C ALA A 12 9.43 3.65 -1.07
N PHE A 13 8.31 3.66 -0.34
CA PHE A 13 7.07 2.98 -0.73
C PHE A 13 5.93 3.95 -1.07
N ALA A 14 5.18 3.63 -2.12
CA ALA A 14 3.96 4.30 -2.54
C ALA A 14 2.84 3.27 -2.78
N TYR A 15 1.58 3.70 -2.72
CA TYR A 15 0.44 2.85 -3.05
C TYR A 15 -0.59 3.58 -3.90
N VAL A 16 -1.30 2.83 -4.73
CA VAL A 16 -2.43 3.34 -5.53
C VAL A 16 -3.62 2.40 -5.39
N THR A 17 -4.78 2.98 -5.12
CA THR A 17 -6.05 2.24 -5.09
C THR A 17 -6.68 2.28 -6.48
N ARG A 18 -6.94 1.12 -7.06
CA ARG A 18 -7.61 0.97 -8.37
C ARG A 18 -9.13 1.02 -8.19
N LYS A 19 -9.84 1.40 -9.26
CA LYS A 19 -11.32 1.40 -9.30
C LYS A 19 -11.94 0.03 -9.08
N SER A 20 -11.19 -1.04 -9.35
CA SER A 20 -11.57 -2.43 -9.06
C SER A 20 -11.57 -2.78 -7.57
N GLY A 21 -11.09 -1.88 -6.70
CA GLY A 21 -10.91 -2.15 -5.27
C GLY A 21 -9.57 -2.81 -4.94
N GLU A 22 -8.68 -2.95 -5.91
CA GLU A 22 -7.32 -3.46 -5.71
C GLU A 22 -6.38 -2.34 -5.23
N VAL A 23 -5.34 -2.70 -4.48
CA VAL A 23 -4.28 -1.77 -4.08
C VAL A 23 -2.96 -2.25 -4.63
N GLU A 24 -2.30 -1.43 -5.43
CA GLU A 24 -0.97 -1.68 -5.93
C GLU A 24 0.04 -0.90 -5.10
N ILE A 25 1.04 -1.59 -4.56
CA ILE A 25 2.11 -1.01 -3.76
C ILE A 25 3.39 -1.08 -4.59
N SER A 26 4.07 0.07 -4.67
CA SER A 26 5.30 0.28 -5.42
C SER A 26 6.44 0.66 -4.48
N TYR A 27 7.62 0.13 -4.74
CA TYR A 27 8.87 0.51 -4.09
C TYR A 27 9.78 1.19 -5.10
N GLN A 28 10.22 2.42 -4.82
CA GLN A 28 11.07 3.21 -5.73
C GLN A 28 10.51 3.26 -7.18
N GLY A 29 9.21 3.48 -7.31
CA GLY A 29 8.52 3.53 -8.62
C GLY A 29 8.28 2.18 -9.29
N ARG A 30 8.66 1.05 -8.68
CA ARG A 30 8.41 -0.30 -9.23
C ARG A 30 7.30 -1.02 -8.44
N PRO A 31 6.24 -1.51 -9.09
CA PRO A 31 5.20 -2.28 -8.39
C PRO A 31 5.80 -3.57 -7.81
N VAL A 32 5.67 -3.75 -6.51
CA VAL A 32 6.22 -4.91 -5.77
C VAL A 32 5.14 -5.86 -5.27
N THR A 33 3.92 -5.36 -5.02
CA THR A 33 2.79 -6.18 -4.56
C THR A 33 1.47 -5.59 -5.02
N THR A 34 0.50 -6.45 -5.32
CA THR A 34 -0.89 -6.06 -5.55
C THR A 34 -1.77 -6.79 -4.55
N LEU A 35 -2.50 -6.03 -3.73
CA LEU A 35 -3.50 -6.54 -2.80
C LEU A 35 -4.86 -6.54 -3.47
N ARG A 36 -5.66 -7.58 -3.21
CA ARG A 36 -7.00 -7.78 -3.78
C ARG A 36 -8.00 -8.17 -2.71
N GLY A 37 -9.28 -7.91 -2.98
CA GLY A 37 -10.39 -8.31 -2.11
C GLY A 37 -10.21 -7.84 -0.66
N GLU A 38 -10.34 -8.77 0.28
CA GLU A 38 -10.25 -8.47 1.71
C GLU A 38 -8.88 -7.89 2.12
N ALA A 39 -7.78 -8.33 1.49
CA ALA A 39 -6.44 -7.82 1.79
C ALA A 39 -6.31 -6.34 1.42
N ALA A 40 -6.90 -5.93 0.28
CA ALA A 40 -6.93 -4.53 -0.14
C ALA A 40 -7.78 -3.70 0.83
N ALA A 41 -8.97 -4.17 1.18
CA ALA A 41 -9.84 -3.48 2.13
C ALA A 41 -9.18 -3.31 3.51
N LYS A 42 -8.53 -4.35 4.03
CA LYS A 42 -7.78 -4.30 5.29
C LYS A 42 -6.62 -3.30 5.23
N PHE A 43 -5.90 -3.25 4.11
CA PHE A 43 -4.80 -2.30 3.93
C PHE A 43 -5.30 -0.85 3.94
N VAL A 44 -6.35 -0.55 3.16
CA VAL A 44 -6.92 0.81 3.09
C VAL A 44 -7.38 1.28 4.47
N ASN A 45 -8.13 0.45 5.20
CA ASN A 45 -8.57 0.78 6.56
C ASN A 45 -7.40 1.03 7.51
N ARG A 46 -6.30 0.28 7.34
CA ARG A 46 -5.15 0.40 8.23
C ARG A 46 -4.27 1.59 7.90
N ILE A 47 -4.19 2.03 6.63
CA ILE A 47 -3.33 3.14 6.21
C ILE A 47 -4.02 4.51 6.33
N ASP A 48 -5.36 4.56 6.27
CA ASP A 48 -6.14 5.81 6.30
C ASP A 48 -5.88 6.69 7.54
N GLY A 49 -5.56 6.06 8.68
CA GLY A 49 -5.27 6.74 9.94
C GLY A 49 -3.78 6.90 10.28
N LEU A 50 -2.85 6.44 9.42
CA LEU A 50 -1.43 6.44 9.74
C LEU A 50 -0.72 7.70 9.25
N GLY A 51 0.28 8.16 10.02
CA GLY A 51 1.23 9.16 9.53
C GLY A 51 2.18 8.57 8.47
N ASP A 52 2.87 9.44 7.73
CA ASP A 52 3.83 9.03 6.70
C ASP A 52 4.85 7.96 7.16
N PRO A 53 5.52 8.06 8.33
CA PRO A 53 6.47 7.02 8.75
C PRO A 53 5.80 5.67 9.05
N GLU A 54 4.61 5.69 9.66
CA GLU A 54 3.86 4.46 9.97
C GLU A 54 3.31 3.80 8.72
N ALA A 55 2.87 4.60 7.74
CA ALA A 55 2.44 4.12 6.43
C ALA A 55 3.61 3.43 5.69
N GLN A 56 4.82 3.98 5.74
CA GLN A 56 6.03 3.34 5.18
C GLN A 56 6.30 1.98 5.83
N HIS A 57 6.26 1.90 7.18
CA HIS A 57 6.45 0.64 7.90
C HIS A 57 5.36 -0.40 7.58
N LEU A 58 4.11 0.04 7.46
CA LEU A 58 3.00 -0.82 7.07
C LEU A 58 3.24 -1.38 5.66
N MET A 59 3.59 -0.53 4.69
CA MET A 59 3.88 -0.93 3.31
C MET A 59 5.06 -1.91 3.23
N ALA A 60 6.15 -1.65 3.95
CA ALA A 60 7.28 -2.58 4.05
C ALA A 60 6.86 -3.94 4.65
N ARG A 61 6.02 -3.91 5.70
CA ARG A 61 5.52 -5.14 6.32
C ARG A 61 4.64 -5.93 5.35
N VAL A 62 3.67 -5.31 4.68
CA VAL A 62 2.77 -6.04 3.78
C VAL A 62 3.49 -6.56 2.54
N THR A 63 4.40 -5.79 1.96
CA THR A 63 5.20 -6.23 0.80
C THR A 63 6.15 -7.38 1.15
N GLY A 64 6.72 -7.39 2.36
CA GLY A 64 7.53 -8.51 2.85
C GLY A 64 6.73 -9.75 3.30
N ASN A 65 5.53 -9.56 3.86
CA ASN A 65 4.71 -10.67 4.38
C ASN A 65 3.81 -11.31 3.30
N PHE A 66 3.35 -10.54 2.31
CA PHE A 66 2.42 -11.04 1.29
C PHE A 66 3.04 -12.14 0.42
N LYS A 67 4.36 -12.16 0.29
CA LYS A 67 5.11 -13.23 -0.40
C LYS A 67 4.91 -14.63 0.24
N ARG A 68 4.40 -14.71 1.48
CA ARG A 68 4.11 -15.97 2.19
C ARG A 68 2.63 -16.31 2.32
N GLY A 69 1.72 -15.43 1.90
CA GLY A 69 0.28 -15.57 2.14
C GLY A 69 -0.55 -16.11 0.97
N ASN A 70 0.04 -16.34 -0.20
CA ASN A 70 -0.70 -16.70 -1.42
C ASN A 70 -0.85 -18.22 -1.65
N GLU A 71 -1.18 -18.98 -0.61
CA GLU A 71 -1.65 -20.35 -0.76
C GLU A 71 -2.90 -20.55 0.08
N ARG A 72 -4.06 -20.11 -0.43
CA ARG A 72 -5.38 -20.76 -0.30
C ARG A 72 -6.32 -20.26 -1.40
#